data_AF-A0A1A8A1K4-F1
#
_entry.id   AF-A0A1A8A1K4-F1
#
_cell.length_a   1.000
_cell.length_b   1.000
_cell.length_c   1.000
_cell.angle_alpha   90.00
_cell.angle_beta   90.00
_cell.angle_gamma   90.00
#
_symmetry.space_group_name_H-M   'P 1'
#
loop_
_entity.id
_entity.type
_entity.pdbx_description
1 polymer ?
#
loop_
_entity_poly.entity_id
_entity_poly.type
_entity_poly.pdbx_seq_one_letter_code
_entity_poly.pdbx_strand_id
1 'polypeptide(L)'
;QCFMLPQSLGVIGGKPNSAHYFIGYVGEELIYLDPHTTQPAVEPCEDGQVPDETYHCQHPPCRMHICELDPSIAVGFFCRTEDEFDDWCMRIRRLTCKRGGLPMFELVDSQPAHMVSIDALNLTPDFSDSDRLERFFDSEDEEFEILSL
;
A
#
# COMPACT_ATOMS: atom_id res chain seq x y z
N GLN A 1 -2.45 12.80 -3.39
CA GLN A 1 -1.52 13.73 -2.70
C GLN A 1 -0.29 13.03 -2.13
N CYS A 2 -0.42 11.85 -1.51
CA CYS A 2 0.72 11.09 -0.97
C CYS A 2 1.84 10.86 -2.01
N PHE A 3 1.48 10.44 -3.23
CA PHE A 3 2.41 10.25 -4.36
C PHE A 3 3.18 11.51 -4.80
N MET A 4 2.79 12.70 -4.34
CA MET A 4 3.43 13.96 -4.75
C MET A 4 4.48 14.43 -3.75
N LEU A 5 4.65 13.75 -2.62
CA LEU A 5 5.65 14.10 -1.62
C LEU A 5 7.03 13.58 -2.07
N PRO A 6 8.11 14.36 -1.89
CA PRO A 6 9.48 13.91 -2.20
C PRO A 6 9.85 12.61 -1.49
N GLN A 7 9.30 12.39 -0.30
CA GLN A 7 9.51 11.22 0.53
C GLN A 7 8.66 10.01 0.11
N SER A 8 7.77 10.14 -0.88
CA SER A 8 6.83 9.06 -1.21
C SER A 8 7.55 7.82 -1.74
N LEU A 9 7.32 6.68 -1.08
CA LEU A 9 7.64 5.35 -1.60
C LEU A 9 6.43 4.71 -2.27
N GLY A 10 5.36 5.47 -2.54
CA GLY A 10 4.13 4.90 -3.09
C GLY A 10 3.27 4.16 -2.06
N VAL A 11 2.47 3.21 -2.55
CA VAL A 11 1.45 2.48 -1.78
C VAL A 11 1.49 1.01 -2.15
N ILE A 12 1.36 0.12 -1.17
CA ILE A 12 1.09 -1.31 -1.40
C ILE A 12 -0.33 -1.62 -0.98
N GLY A 13 -0.98 -2.55 -1.68
CA GLY A 13 -2.32 -2.99 -1.34
C GLY A 13 -2.89 -3.91 -2.41
N GLY A 14 -4.19 -4.16 -2.33
CA GLY A 14 -4.90 -5.03 -3.25
C GLY A 14 -5.64 -6.15 -2.53
N LYS A 15 -6.36 -6.95 -3.31
CA LYS A 15 -7.17 -8.07 -2.79
C LYS A 15 -6.28 -9.27 -2.44
N PRO A 16 -6.76 -10.23 -1.64
CA PRO A 16 -6.09 -11.52 -1.49
C PRO A 16 -5.71 -12.11 -2.85
N ASN A 17 -4.45 -12.51 -3.01
CA ASN A 17 -3.86 -13.02 -4.26
C ASN A 17 -3.82 -12.02 -5.45
N SER A 18 -4.03 -10.72 -5.20
CA SER A 18 -3.98 -9.66 -6.22
C SER A 18 -3.36 -8.39 -5.65
N ALA A 19 -2.12 -8.49 -5.16
CA ALA A 19 -1.39 -7.39 -4.55
C ALA A 19 -0.59 -6.59 -5.59
N HIS A 20 -0.58 -5.26 -5.45
CA HIS A 20 0.10 -4.36 -6.37
C HIS A 20 0.94 -3.33 -5.62
N TYR A 21 2.01 -2.87 -6.26
CA TYR A 21 2.84 -1.77 -5.78
C TYR A 21 2.57 -0.51 -6.61
N PHE A 22 1.78 0.40 -6.06
CA PHE A 22 1.41 1.66 -6.68
C PHE A 22 2.54 2.68 -6.53
N ILE A 23 3.00 3.23 -7.65
CA ILE A 23 4.14 4.14 -7.72
C ILE A 23 3.75 5.58 -8.10
N GLY A 24 2.50 5.80 -8.52
CA GLY A 24 2.03 7.11 -8.94
C GLY A 24 0.60 7.09 -9.44
N TYR A 25 0.20 8.18 -10.09
CA TYR A 25 -1.13 8.32 -10.68
C TYR A 25 -1.12 9.29 -11.87
N VAL A 26 -2.10 9.16 -12.75
CA VAL A 26 -2.38 10.08 -13.86
C VAL A 26 -3.88 10.25 -14.01
N GLY A 27 -4.37 11.50 -13.89
CA GLY A 27 -5.82 11.74 -13.84
C GLY A 27 -6.45 11.00 -12.66
N GLU A 28 -7.39 10.09 -12.96
CA GLU A 28 -8.09 9.23 -12.00
C GLU A 28 -7.59 7.78 -12.01
N GLU A 29 -6.44 7.51 -12.66
CA GLU A 29 -5.82 6.20 -12.74
C GLU A 29 -4.58 6.12 -11.85
N LEU A 30 -4.42 5.03 -11.11
CA LEU A 30 -3.19 4.68 -10.43
C LEU A 30 -2.24 3.96 -11.39
N ILE A 31 -0.94 4.18 -11.21
CA ILE A 31 0.13 3.50 -11.94
C ILE A 31 0.83 2.54 -10.97
N TYR A 32 1.01 1.28 -11.37
CA TYR A 32 1.55 0.25 -10.47
C TYR A 32 2.46 -0.76 -11.16
N LEU A 33 3.24 -1.46 -10.33
CA LEU A 33 4.00 -2.66 -10.68
C LEU A 33 3.24 -3.90 -10.22
N ASP A 34 3.19 -4.91 -11.08
CA ASP A 34 2.42 -6.13 -10.90
C ASP A 34 3.36 -7.35 -10.71
N PRO A 35 3.33 -8.03 -9.55
CA PRO A 35 4.17 -9.19 -9.29
C PRO A 35 3.61 -10.51 -9.84
N HIS A 36 2.42 -10.55 -10.44
CA HIS A 36 1.72 -11.81 -10.82
C HIS A 36 2.25 -12.45 -12.12
N THR A 37 3.55 -12.34 -12.37
CA THR A 37 4.24 -13.04 -13.46
C THR A 37 5.36 -13.89 -12.87
N THR A 38 5.21 -15.21 -12.96
CA THR A 38 6.25 -16.15 -12.52
C THR A 38 7.45 -16.11 -13.47
N GLN A 39 8.64 -15.85 -12.93
CA GLN A 39 9.89 -15.83 -13.67
C GLN A 39 10.84 -16.93 -13.14
N PRO A 40 11.76 -17.45 -13.97
CA PRO A 40 12.82 -18.34 -13.49
C PRO A 40 13.68 -17.65 -12.42
N ALA A 41 14.17 -18.42 -11.44
CA ALA A 41 15.13 -17.91 -10.47
C ALA A 41 16.43 -17.50 -11.20
N VAL A 42 16.96 -16.32 -10.84
CA VAL A 42 18.24 -15.84 -11.36
C VAL A 42 19.35 -16.36 -10.47
N GLU A 43 20.26 -17.12 -11.07
CA GLU A 43 21.47 -17.59 -10.40
C GLU A 43 22.56 -16.49 -10.44
N PRO A 44 23.24 -16.20 -9.31
CA PRO A 44 24.38 -15.30 -9.31
C PRO A 44 25.54 -15.82 -10.17
N CYS A 45 26.24 -14.92 -10.84
CA CYS A 45 27.51 -15.19 -11.51
C CYS A 45 28.61 -15.54 -10.50
N GLU A 46 29.66 -16.24 -10.95
CA GLU A 46 30.79 -16.66 -10.10
C GLU A 46 31.54 -15.49 -9.44
N ASP A 47 31.47 -14.30 -10.04
CA ASP A 47 32.05 -13.06 -9.52
C ASP A 47 31.11 -12.29 -8.56
N GLY A 48 29.94 -12.87 -8.25
CA GLY A 48 28.93 -12.30 -7.38
C GLY A 48 27.99 -11.30 -8.06
N GLN A 49 28.13 -11.07 -9.37
CA GLN A 49 27.19 -10.24 -10.12
C GLN A 49 25.86 -10.97 -10.32
N VAL A 50 24.74 -10.27 -10.22
CA VAL A 50 23.41 -10.83 -10.49
C VAL A 50 22.86 -10.17 -11.75
N PRO A 51 22.57 -10.91 -12.82
CA PRO A 51 21.85 -10.37 -13.98
C PRO A 51 20.51 -9.76 -13.54
N ASP A 52 20.32 -8.46 -13.73
CA ASP A 52 19.19 -7.73 -13.13
C ASP A 52 18.03 -7.47 -14.10
N GLU A 53 18.13 -7.90 -15.36
CA GLU A 53 17.17 -7.61 -16.43
C GLU A 53 15.72 -7.96 -16.06
N THR A 54 15.50 -9.07 -15.35
CA THR A 54 14.19 -9.57 -14.91
C THR A 54 13.58 -8.80 -13.73
N TYR A 55 14.37 -7.95 -13.08
CA TYR A 55 13.96 -7.10 -11.94
C TYR A 55 13.56 -5.68 -12.37
N HIS A 56 13.65 -5.37 -13.68
CA HIS A 56 13.22 -4.10 -14.25
C HIS A 56 12.02 -4.30 -15.18
N CYS A 57 10.87 -3.74 -14.84
CA CYS A 57 9.69 -3.81 -15.71
C CYS A 57 9.85 -2.89 -16.93
N GLN A 58 10.10 -3.45 -18.11
CA GLN A 58 10.23 -2.70 -19.38
C GLN A 58 8.91 -2.57 -20.16
N HIS A 59 7.83 -3.21 -19.68
CA HIS A 59 6.51 -3.11 -20.29
C HIS A 59 5.86 -1.76 -19.96
N PRO A 60 4.87 -1.31 -20.76
CA PRO A 60 4.06 -0.14 -20.41
C PRO A 60 3.51 -0.28 -18.99
N PRO A 61 3.56 0.78 -18.15
CA PRO A 61 3.10 0.70 -16.78
C PRO A 61 1.63 0.30 -16.70
N CYS A 62 1.31 -0.63 -15.80
CA CYS A 62 -0.07 -1.04 -15.54
C CYS A 62 -0.86 0.13 -14.94
N ARG A 63 -2.14 0.18 -15.25
CA ARG A 63 -3.06 1.22 -14.79
C ARG A 63 -4.38 0.64 -14.34
N MET A 64 -4.96 1.24 -13.30
CA MET A 64 -6.31 0.92 -12.83
C MET A 64 -6.98 2.18 -12.30
N HIS A 65 -8.30 2.21 -12.32
CA HIS A 65 -9.04 3.36 -11.78
C HIS A 65 -8.90 3.41 -10.24
N ILE A 66 -8.76 4.61 -9.65
CA ILE A 66 -8.59 4.76 -8.19
C ILE A 66 -9.76 4.11 -7.42
N CYS A 67 -10.98 4.15 -7.97
CA CYS A 67 -12.15 3.53 -7.33
C CYS A 67 -12.15 2.00 -7.31
N GLU A 68 -11.25 1.35 -8.05
CA GLU A 68 -11.11 -0.12 -8.06
C GLU A 68 -10.11 -0.60 -6.99
N LEU A 69 -9.39 0.33 -6.34
CA LEU A 69 -8.43 0.02 -5.29
C LEU A 69 -9.13 -0.58 -4.07
N ASP A 70 -8.58 -1.69 -3.57
CA ASP A 70 -9.02 -2.26 -2.30
C ASP A 70 -8.73 -1.28 -1.15
N PRO A 71 -9.65 -1.08 -0.19
CA PRO A 71 -9.44 -0.13 0.91
C PRO A 71 -8.28 -0.51 1.85
N SER A 72 -7.86 -1.78 1.86
CA SER A 72 -6.72 -2.24 2.64
C SER A 72 -5.41 -1.87 1.93
N ILE A 73 -4.79 -0.78 2.39
CA ILE A 73 -3.55 -0.25 1.82
C ILE A 73 -2.55 0.13 2.91
N ALA A 74 -1.27 0.14 2.55
CA ALA A 74 -0.20 0.74 3.34
C ALA A 74 0.56 1.76 2.48
N VAL A 75 0.67 2.99 3.00
CA VAL A 75 1.39 4.09 2.34
C VAL A 75 2.80 4.18 2.91
N GLY A 76 3.81 4.25 2.04
CA GLY A 76 5.22 4.31 2.43
C GLY A 76 5.82 5.71 2.27
N PHE A 77 6.64 6.13 3.24
CA PHE A 77 7.47 7.32 3.15
C PHE A 77 8.90 7.02 3.60
N PHE A 78 9.89 7.55 2.89
CA PHE A 78 11.31 7.44 3.23
C PHE A 78 11.90 8.81 3.55
N CYS A 79 12.45 8.93 4.75
CA CYS A 79 13.20 10.09 5.21
C CYS A 79 14.60 9.61 5.62
N ARG A 80 15.61 9.95 4.84
CA ARG A 80 16.99 9.52 5.11
C ARG A 80 17.63 10.27 6.26
N THR A 81 17.21 11.52 6.47
CA THR A 81 17.73 12.41 7.50
C THR A 81 16.58 12.95 8.34
N GLU A 82 16.91 13.47 9.52
CA GLU A 82 15.95 14.15 10.39
C GLU A 82 15.35 15.39 9.69
N ASP A 83 16.16 16.16 8.97
CA ASP A 83 15.68 17.29 8.17
C ASP A 83 14.63 16.88 7.12
N GLU A 84 14.80 15.71 6.47
CA GLU A 84 13.82 15.16 5.52
C GLU A 84 12.51 14.74 6.20
N PHE A 85 12.59 14.26 7.46
CA PHE A 85 11.43 13.92 8.28
C PHE A 85 10.67 15.17 8.76
N ASP A 86 11.38 16.23 9.16
CA ASP A 86 10.80 17.51 9.54
C ASP A 86 10.09 18.17 8.35
N ASP A 87 10.69 18.14 7.15
CA ASP A 87 10.06 18.59 5.91
C ASP A 87 8.79 17.77 5.59
N TRP A 88 8.83 16.44 5.77
CA TRP A 88 7.66 15.58 5.61
C TRP A 88 6.54 15.96 6.59
N CYS A 89 6.87 16.12 7.88
CA CYS A 89 5.93 16.54 8.92
C CYS A 89 5.25 17.87 8.58
N MET A 90 6.05 18.86 8.14
CA MET A 90 5.54 20.17 7.73
C MET A 90 4.57 20.06 6.55
N ARG A 91 4.91 19.25 5.54
CA ARG A 91 4.06 19.03 4.35
C ARG A 91 2.76 18.34 4.73
N ILE A 92 2.80 17.29 5.53
CA ILE A 92 1.60 16.57 5.99
C ILE A 92 0.67 17.52 6.73
N ARG A 93 1.17 18.30 7.70
CA ARG A 93 0.36 19.30 8.43
C ARG A 93 -0.31 20.29 7.48
N ARG A 94 0.42 20.75 6.45
CA ARG A 94 -0.12 21.66 5.43
C ARG A 94 -1.22 21.01 4.58
N LEU A 95 -1.13 19.70 4.30
CA LEU A 95 -2.17 18.98 3.56
C LEU A 95 -3.44 18.82 4.40
N THR A 96 -3.30 18.51 5.69
CA THR A 96 -4.41 18.37 6.63
C THR A 96 -5.19 19.68 6.84
N CYS A 97 -4.53 20.84 6.71
CA CYS A 97 -5.19 22.15 6.83
C CYS A 97 -5.98 22.60 5.58
N LYS A 98 -5.91 21.89 4.45
CA LYS A 98 -6.64 22.30 3.23
C LYS A 98 -8.12 21.94 3.35
N ARG A 99 -9.01 22.92 3.12
CA ARG A 99 -10.47 22.70 3.09
C ARG A 99 -10.84 21.72 1.97
N GLY A 100 -11.54 20.64 2.31
CA GLY A 100 -12.20 19.74 1.36
C GLY A 100 -11.68 18.29 1.31
N GLY A 101 -10.62 17.95 2.04
CA GLY A 101 -10.14 16.56 2.17
C GLY A 101 -10.25 16.04 3.60
N LEU A 102 -10.65 14.80 3.77
CA LEU A 102 -10.52 14.08 5.04
C LEU A 102 -9.12 13.47 5.10
N PRO A 103 -8.34 13.72 6.17
CA PRO A 103 -7.03 13.09 6.32
C PRO A 103 -7.19 11.58 6.53
N MET A 104 -6.38 10.78 5.83
CA MET A 104 -6.37 9.31 5.99
C MET A 104 -5.62 8.87 7.25
N PHE A 105 -4.72 9.70 7.77
CA PHE A 105 -3.96 9.48 8.99
C PHE A 105 -3.68 10.82 9.68
N GLU A 106 -3.39 10.77 10.97
CA GLU A 106 -3.03 11.93 11.77
C GLU A 106 -1.55 11.94 12.13
N LEU A 107 -1.01 13.15 12.34
CA LEU A 107 0.35 13.36 12.83
C LEU A 107 0.26 14.11 14.16
N VAL A 108 0.75 13.49 15.23
CA VAL A 108 0.70 14.02 16.59
C VAL A 108 2.11 14.14 17.17
N ASP A 109 2.34 15.17 17.98
CA ASP A 109 3.63 15.40 18.64
C ASP A 109 3.85 14.45 19.84
N SER A 110 2.77 13.95 20.43
CA SER A 110 2.80 13.01 21.55
C SER A 110 1.64 12.02 21.45
N GLN A 111 1.90 10.75 21.75
CA GLN A 111 0.87 9.70 21.75
C GLN A 111 -0.29 10.07 22.70
N PRO A 112 -1.55 9.98 22.24
CA PRO A 112 -2.70 10.23 23.09
C PRO A 112 -2.76 9.23 24.25
N ALA A 113 -3.02 9.70 25.46
CA ALA A 113 -3.01 8.88 26.68
C ALA A 113 -4.05 7.72 26.67
N HIS A 114 -5.03 7.74 25.77
CA HIS A 114 -6.04 6.68 25.62
C HIS A 114 -5.65 5.60 24.59
N MET A 115 -4.61 5.83 23.77
CA MET A 115 -4.13 4.89 22.74
C MET A 115 -3.03 3.97 23.27
N VAL A 116 -3.07 3.59 24.56
CA VAL A 116 -2.07 2.69 25.18
C VAL A 116 -2.42 1.24 24.84
N SER A 117 -2.20 0.91 23.58
CA SER A 117 -2.27 -0.38 22.88
C SER A 117 -2.43 0.01 21.41
N ILE A 118 -1.95 -0.78 20.44
CA ILE A 118 -2.65 -1.02 19.16
C ILE A 118 -1.73 -1.73 18.16
N ASP A 119 -2.10 -2.98 17.88
CA ASP A 119 -2.04 -3.61 16.55
C ASP A 119 -3.44 -3.49 15.89
N ALA A 120 -4.01 -2.29 15.78
CA ALA A 120 -5.34 -2.09 15.21
C ALA A 120 -5.35 -0.97 14.16
N LEU A 121 -5.49 -1.37 12.90
CA LEU A 121 -5.81 -0.48 11.79
C LEU A 121 -7.24 0.04 12.00
N ASN A 122 -7.38 1.32 12.32
CA ASN A 122 -8.68 1.97 12.49
C ASN A 122 -9.34 2.18 11.12
N LEU A 123 -10.10 1.19 10.65
CA LEU A 123 -11.06 1.38 9.57
C LEU A 123 -12.26 2.18 10.11
N THR A 124 -12.70 3.22 9.39
CA THR A 124 -13.93 3.96 9.67
C THR A 124 -15.01 3.48 8.69
N PRO A 125 -15.93 2.58 9.09
CA PRO A 125 -17.00 2.12 8.21
C PRO A 125 -18.16 3.12 8.22
N ASP A 126 -18.73 3.41 7.05
CA ASP A 126 -20.04 4.06 6.93
C ASP A 126 -21.15 3.00 7.11
N PHE A 127 -22.35 3.41 7.52
CA PHE A 127 -23.48 2.56 7.91
C PHE A 127 -23.89 1.52 6.86
N SER A 128 -23.51 1.70 5.59
CA SER A 128 -23.77 0.75 4.50
C SER A 128 -22.84 -0.48 4.49
N ASP A 129 -21.68 -0.43 5.14
CA ASP A 129 -20.68 -1.51 5.08
C ASP A 129 -20.87 -2.58 6.16
N SER A 130 -21.60 -2.28 7.24
CA SER A 130 -21.86 -3.23 8.33
C SER A 130 -22.62 -4.47 7.84
N ASP A 131 -23.64 -4.28 6.98
CA ASP A 131 -24.46 -5.38 6.44
C ASP A 131 -23.71 -6.24 5.40
N ARG A 132 -22.65 -5.70 4.78
CA ARG A 132 -21.80 -6.45 3.85
C ARG A 132 -20.75 -7.26 4.58
N LEU A 133 -20.24 -6.74 5.69
CA LEU A 133 -19.19 -7.38 6.48
C LEU A 133 -19.70 -8.66 7.16
N GLU A 134 -20.93 -8.68 7.67
CA GLU A 134 -21.51 -9.90 8.27
C GLU A 134 -21.65 -11.06 7.27
N ARG A 135 -21.84 -10.77 5.96
CA ARG A 135 -21.97 -11.81 4.93
C ARG A 135 -20.64 -12.35 4.41
N PHE A 136 -19.53 -11.66 4.67
CA PHE A 136 -18.20 -12.08 4.20
C PHE A 136 -17.52 -13.08 5.14
N PHE A 137 -17.90 -13.10 6.42
CA PHE A 137 -17.34 -14.03 7.40
C PHE A 137 -18.06 -15.39 7.44
N ASP A 138 -19.15 -15.57 6.69
CA ASP A 138 -19.96 -16.81 6.71
C ASP A 138 -19.57 -17.80 5.59
N SER A 139 -18.47 -17.55 4.89
CA SER A 139 -17.88 -18.50 3.93
C SER A 139 -16.45 -18.87 4.33
N GLU A 140 -16.30 -19.36 5.56
CA GLU A 140 -15.10 -20.04 6.03
C GLU A 140 -15.06 -21.46 5.46
N ASP A 141 -13.97 -21.74 4.73
CA ASP A 141 -13.10 -22.90 4.93
C ASP A 141 -13.74 -24.30 5.07
N GLU A 142 -13.94 -25.00 3.94
CA GLU A 142 -13.80 -26.46 3.90
C GLU A 142 -13.02 -26.94 2.66
N GLU A 143 -12.01 -27.78 2.93
CA GLU A 143 -11.35 -28.76 2.04
C GLU A 143 -10.00 -28.38 1.38
N PHE A 144 -8.91 -28.56 2.13
CA PHE A 144 -7.60 -28.95 1.56
C PHE A 144 -7.44 -30.48 1.69
N GLU A 145 -7.47 -31.23 0.58
CA GLU A 145 -7.00 -32.63 0.54
C GLU A 145 -5.46 -32.66 0.45
N ILE A 146 -4.81 -33.27 1.45
CA ILE A 146 -3.37 -33.58 1.39
C ILE A 146 -3.20 -34.87 0.58
N LEU A 147 -2.68 -34.76 -0.65
CA LEU A 147 -2.20 -35.92 -1.39
C LEU A 147 -0.90 -36.42 -0.73
N SER A 148 -0.97 -37.61 -0.13
CA SER A 148 0.20 -38.35 0.32
C SER A 148 0.82 -39.06 -0.89
N LEU A 149 2.10 -38.78 -1.18
CA LEU A 149 2.92 -39.56 -2.09
C LEU A 149 3.39 -40.87 -1.43
#